data_AF-A0AAJ2NT22-F1
#
_entry.id   AF-A0AAJ2NT22-F1
#
_cell.length_a   1.000
_cell.length_b   1.000
_cell.length_c   1.000
_cell.angle_alpha   90.00
_cell.angle_beta   90.00
_cell.angle_gamma   90.00
#
_symmetry.space_group_name_H-M   'P 1'
#
loop_
_entity.id
_entity.type
_entity.pdbx_description
1 polymer ?
#
loop_
_entity_poly.entity_id
_entity_poly.type
_entity_poly.pdbx_seq_one_letter_code
_entity_poly.pdbx_strand_id
1 'polypeptide(L)'
;TGESAPVIKEAGGDFSSVTGGTRVISDWIKVKIQTDPGESFLDKMIALVEGAKRQKTPNEIALNILLITLTMIFLLVVVTVYPIA
;
A
#
# COMPACT_ATOMS: atom_id res chain seq x y z
N THR A 1 2.74 -12.17 8.69
CA THR A 1 2.95 -13.24 7.69
C THR A 1 1.70 -13.50 6.87
N GLY A 2 0.49 -13.33 7.42
CA GLY A 2 -0.75 -13.71 6.73
C GLY A 2 -1.12 -15.18 6.95
N GLU A 3 -0.25 -15.93 7.62
CA GLU A 3 -0.46 -17.32 8.01
C GLU A 3 -1.09 -17.40 9.40
N SER A 4 -2.02 -18.35 9.58
CA SER A 4 -2.67 -18.61 10.87
C SER A 4 -1.96 -19.69 11.69
N ALA A 5 -0.93 -20.33 11.13
CA ALA A 5 -0.16 -21.34 11.81
C ALA A 5 0.64 -20.73 12.99
N PRO A 6 0.58 -21.33 14.18
CA PRO A 6 1.32 -20.85 15.34
C PRO A 6 2.83 -21.09 15.17
N VAL A 7 3.64 -20.15 15.68
CA VAL A 7 5.11 -20.25 15.67
C VAL A 7 5.63 -20.09 17.09
N ILE A 8 6.49 -21.02 17.51
CA ILE A 8 7.09 -21.04 18.86
C ILE A 8 8.10 -19.89 19.00
N LYS A 9 8.09 -19.24 20.16
CA LYS A 9 9.04 -18.18 20.54
C LYS A 9 9.61 -18.50 21.92
N GLU A 10 10.93 -18.63 22.00
CA GLU A 10 11.64 -19.01 23.23
C GLU A 10 12.79 -18.05 23.53
N ALA A 11 13.13 -17.91 24.81
CA ALA A 11 14.23 -17.06 25.24
C ALA A 11 15.58 -17.78 25.09
N GLY A 12 16.61 -17.06 24.62
CA GLY A 12 18.00 -17.57 24.59
C GLY A 12 18.38 -18.42 23.38
N GLY A 13 17.47 -18.63 22.42
CA GLY A 13 17.75 -19.32 21.16
C GLY A 13 17.50 -18.44 19.92
N ASP A 14 17.59 -19.05 18.75
CA ASP A 14 17.40 -18.39 17.44
C ASP A 14 15.95 -17.90 17.22
N PHE A 15 14.99 -18.43 17.99
CA PHE A 15 13.56 -18.07 17.93
C PHE A 15 13.16 -16.99 18.94
N SER A 16 14.12 -16.24 19.48
CA SER A 16 13.88 -15.19 20.48
C SER A 16 13.37 -13.87 19.92
N SER A 17 13.37 -13.69 18.59
CA SER A 17 12.87 -12.49 17.94
C SER A 17 11.33 -12.46 17.93
N VAL A 18 10.75 -11.35 18.40
CA VAL A 18 9.31 -11.10 18.37
C VAL A 18 9.01 -9.84 17.56
N THR A 19 7.89 -9.83 16.86
CA THR A 19 7.45 -8.67 16.09
C THR A 19 6.23 -8.05 16.78
N GLY A 20 6.28 -6.73 17.01
CA GLY A 20 5.11 -6.00 17.52
C GLY A 20 3.89 -6.21 16.61
N GLY A 21 2.70 -6.32 17.20
CA GLY A 21 1.45 -6.54 16.46
C GLY A 21 1.06 -8.01 16.27
N THR A 22 1.90 -8.97 16.68
CA THR A 22 1.50 -10.40 16.72
C THR A 22 0.78 -10.75 18.02
N ARG A 23 -0.12 -11.73 17.99
CA ARG A 23 -0.89 -12.18 19.16
C ARG A 23 -0.21 -13.38 19.83
N VAL A 24 -0.10 -13.34 21.15
CA VAL A 24 0.29 -14.49 21.98
C VAL A 24 -0.92 -15.41 22.15
N ILE A 25 -0.73 -16.71 21.85
CA ILE A 25 -1.80 -17.71 21.84
C ILE A 25 -1.74 -18.66 23.04
N SER A 26 -0.58 -18.82 23.67
CA SER A 26 -0.34 -19.69 24.82
C SER A 26 0.57 -18.98 25.81
N ASP A 27 0.33 -19.20 27.11
CA ASP A 27 1.14 -18.72 28.22
C ASP A 27 1.36 -17.21 28.21
N TRP A 28 2.55 -16.77 28.65
CA TRP A 28 2.98 -15.38 28.66
C TRP A 28 4.44 -15.29 28.21
N ILE A 29 4.81 -14.14 27.65
CA ILE A 29 6.18 -13.85 27.23
C ILE A 29 6.63 -12.53 27.84
N LYS A 30 7.88 -12.45 28.30
CA LYS A 30 8.53 -11.21 28.72
C LYS A 30 9.50 -10.77 27.65
N VAL A 31 9.24 -9.61 27.06
CA VAL A 31 10.00 -9.10 25.92
C VAL A 31 10.70 -7.80 26.31
N LYS A 32 11.93 -7.62 25.82
CA LYS A 32 12.65 -6.34 25.90
C LYS A 32 12.43 -5.60 24.59
N ILE A 33 11.89 -4.39 24.66
CA ILE A 33 11.76 -3.52 23.48
C ILE A 33 13.18 -3.15 23.03
N GLN A 34 13.53 -3.52 21.79
CA GLN A 34 14.84 -3.23 21.19
C GLN A 34 14.79 -2.08 20.18
N THR A 35 13.60 -1.68 19.74
CA THR A 35 13.39 -0.70 18.69
C THR A 35 12.88 0.61 19.27
N ASP A 36 13.38 1.73 18.77
CA ASP A 36 12.93 3.05 19.18
C ASP A 36 11.51 3.35 18.64
N PRO A 37 10.77 4.28 19.29
CA PRO A 37 9.46 4.71 18.79
C PRO A 37 9.56 5.23 17.35
N GLY A 38 8.70 4.72 16.44
CA GLY A 38 8.71 5.08 15.02
C GLY A 38 9.58 4.19 14.12
N GLU A 39 10.38 3.29 14.70
CA GLU A 39 11.17 2.31 13.94
C GLU A 39 10.57 0.89 13.99
N SER A 40 9.35 0.75 14.53
CA SER A 40 8.71 -0.56 14.62
C SER A 40 8.46 -1.16 13.24
N PHE A 41 8.30 -2.48 13.18
CA PHE A 41 7.96 -3.16 11.93
C PHE A 41 6.66 -2.62 11.31
N LEU A 42 5.66 -2.25 12.14
CA LEU A 42 4.44 -1.63 11.66
C LEU A 42 4.71 -0.24 11.09
N ASP A 43 5.53 0.57 11.74
CA ASP A 43 5.87 1.91 11.25
C ASP A 43 6.60 1.82 9.89
N LYS A 44 7.47 0.83 9.71
CA LYS A 44 8.10 0.56 8.41
C LYS A 44 7.07 0.15 7.36
N MET A 45 6.10 -0.69 7.70
CA MET A 45 5.02 -1.02 6.77
C MET A 45 4.17 0.20 6.42
N ILE A 46 3.83 1.05 7.39
CA ILE A 46 3.10 2.30 7.18
C ILE A 46 3.89 3.22 6.24
N ALA A 47 5.17 3.44 6.51
CA ALA A 47 6.03 4.27 5.68
C ALA A 47 6.13 3.75 4.24
N LEU A 48 6.20 2.43 4.05
CA LEU A 48 6.21 1.82 2.72
C LEU A 48 4.87 2.05 1.99
N VAL A 49 3.74 1.95 2.69
CA VAL A 49 2.40 2.13 2.11
C VAL A 49 2.10 3.61 1.84
N GLU A 50 2.43 4.51 2.77
CA GLU A 50 2.26 5.96 2.61
C GLU A 50 3.21 6.53 1.55
N GLY A 51 4.45 6.02 1.49
CA GLY A 51 5.43 6.36 0.47
C GLY A 51 5.07 5.82 -0.92
N ALA A 52 4.25 4.77 -0.99
CA ALA A 52 3.68 4.26 -2.24
C ALA A 52 2.56 5.17 -2.76
N LYS A 53 2.90 6.44 -3.05
CA LYS A 53 2.03 7.34 -3.80
C LYS A 53 1.72 6.68 -5.14
N ARG A 54 0.47 6.26 -5.33
CA ARG A 54 -0.01 5.68 -6.60
C ARG A 54 0.05 6.74 -7.68
N GLN A 55 1.19 6.83 -8.35
CA GLN A 55 1.32 7.59 -9.58
C GLN A 55 0.54 6.87 -10.67
N LYS A 56 -0.14 7.64 -11.53
CA LYS A 56 -0.81 7.06 -12.69
C LYS A 56 0.20 6.23 -13.48
N THR A 57 -0.16 4.99 -13.80
CA THR A 57 0.70 4.14 -14.62
C THR A 57 0.88 4.78 -16.00
N PRO A 58 1.99 4.51 -16.71
CA PRO A 58 2.20 5.04 -18.07
C PRO A 58 1.02 4.74 -19.00
N ASN A 59 0.39 3.57 -18.82
CA ASN A 59 -0.79 3.17 -19.57
C ASN A 59 -2.04 4.02 -19.23
N GLU A 60 -2.26 4.35 -17.95
CA GLU A 60 -3.32 5.27 -17.54
C GLU A 60 -3.12 6.67 -18.11
N ILE A 61 -1.87 7.15 -18.17
CA ILE A 61 -1.56 8.46 -18.77
C ILE A 61 -1.85 8.44 -20.26
N ALA A 62 -1.41 7.41 -20.99
CA ALA A 62 -1.66 7.25 -22.42
C ALA A 62 -3.17 7.20 -22.73
N LEU A 63 -3.93 6.40 -21.98
CA LEU A 63 -5.38 6.33 -22.13
C LEU A 63 -6.05 7.68 -21.84
N ASN A 64 -5.61 8.39 -20.80
CA ASN A 64 -6.17 9.69 -20.46
C ASN A 64 -5.93 10.73 -21.57
N ILE A 65 -4.73 10.73 -22.19
CA ILE A 65 -4.43 11.59 -23.34
C ILE A 65 -5.37 11.26 -24.51
N LEU A 66 -5.52 9.97 -24.85
CA LEU A 66 -6.41 9.54 -25.92
C LEU A 66 -7.85 10.01 -25.69
N LEU A 67 -8.37 9.84 -24.48
CA LEU A 67 -9.74 10.25 -24.13
C LEU A 67 -9.91 11.77 -24.20
N ILE A 68 -8.94 12.54 -23.72
CA ILE A 68 -8.96 14.01 -23.80
C ILE A 68 -8.98 14.46 -25.27
N THR A 69 -8.12 13.88 -26.11
CA THR A 69 -8.07 14.23 -27.54
C THR A 69 -9.38 13.90 -28.24
N LEU A 70 -9.95 12.72 -28.00
CA LEU A 70 -11.21 12.32 -28.62
C LEU A 70 -12.38 13.21 -28.16
N THR A 71 -12.41 13.58 -26.88
CA THR A 71 -13.44 14.49 -26.33
C THR A 71 -13.36 15.88 -26.96
N MET A 72 -12.15 16.41 -27.18
CA MET A 72 -11.95 17.69 -27.86
C MET A 72 -12.44 17.65 -29.31
N ILE A 73 -12.17 16.56 -30.04
CA ILE A 73 -12.66 16.38 -31.42
C ILE A 73 -14.19 16.37 -31.42
N PHE A 74 -14.82 15.59 -30.55
CA PHE A 74 -16.28 15.55 -30.45
C PHE A 74 -16.89 16.91 -30.11
N LEU A 75 -16.28 17.65 -29.18
CA LEU A 75 -16.74 18.98 -28.80
C LEU A 75 -16.70 19.95 -29.98
N LEU A 76 -15.60 19.94 -30.76
CA LEU A 76 -15.50 20.75 -31.97
C LEU A 76 -16.58 20.37 -32.99
N VAL A 77 -16.76 19.08 -33.27
CA VAL A 77 -17.77 18.60 -34.21
C VAL A 77 -19.17 19.04 -33.78
N VAL A 78 -19.55 18.85 -32.52
CA VAL A 78 -20.88 19.26 -32.01
C VAL A 78 -21.10 20.77 -32.15
N VAL A 79 -20.11 21.58 -31.76
CA VAL A 79 -20.19 23.06 -31.90
C VAL A 79 -20.31 23.46 -33.37
N THR A 80 -19.66 22.77 -34.30
CA THR A 80 -19.77 23.07 -35.74
C THR A 80 -21.05 22.58 -36.38
N VAL A 81 -21.63 21.48 -35.91
CA VAL A 81 -22.87 20.90 -36.49
C VAL A 81 -24.12 21.59 -35.95
N TYR A 82 -24.12 22.04 -34.70
CA TYR A 82 -25.25 22.76 -34.08
C TYR A 82 -25.75 23.97 -34.90
N PRO A 83 -24.92 24.85 -35.48
CA PRO A 83 -25.39 25.96 -36.31
C PRO A 83 -25.80 25.56 -37.75
N ILE A 84 -25.54 24.32 -38.17
CA ILE A 84 -25.91 23.79 -39.50
C ILE A 84 -27.26 23.02 -39.42
N ALA A 85 -27.67 22.59 -38.22
CA ALA A 85 -28.94 21.93 -37.93
C ALA A 85 -30.05 22.96 -37.60
#